data_AF-A0A849BWM0-F1
#
_entry.id   AF-A0A849BWM0-F1
#
_cell.length_a   1.000
_cell.length_b   1.000
_cell.length_c   1.000
_cell.angle_alpha   90.00
_cell.angle_beta   90.00
_cell.angle_gamma   90.00
#
_symmetry.space_group_name_H-M   'P 1'
#
loop_
_entity.id
_entity.type
_entity.pdbx_description
1 polymer ?
#
loop_
_entity_poly.entity_id
_entity_poly.type
_entity_poly.pdbx_seq_one_letter_code
_entity_poly.pdbx_strand_id
1 'polypeptide(L)'
;MNRTEVAHRLHAMIRVALSLAIIAFGMVKVIPTQFITFTLPGEMLVPLGESSPSGMLWKFMATSTPYTVITGVVEVLGGLLLIFRRTVLLGALVCLVALVQVSILNLAYGVPVLVTPLLMLAMALAVSMPWWPRLIDVLFRNRDSAALPEPSSHGRRIRMVGTAVHATAAVLVIAFMGGNGIRTYYDYTERLSALDGVWAVDEFHGTGPRWVRLAIEDRPAAKRLVLARDTAESATLELTVDTTEQVLRAGNWTLRYAHPSDTVLRITGEFDGAPVDATLHRIPLRTESREFR
;
A
#
# COMPACT_ATOMS: atom_id res chain seq x y z
N MET A 1 27.86 -29.60 -18.05
CA MET A 1 26.72 -29.52 -17.11
C MET A 1 25.56 -30.30 -17.72
N ASN A 2 25.01 -31.29 -17.02
CA ASN A 2 23.89 -32.10 -17.55
C ASN A 2 22.60 -31.27 -17.59
N ARG A 3 21.71 -31.47 -18.57
CA ARG A 3 20.44 -30.73 -18.72
C ARG A 3 19.59 -30.74 -17.44
N THR A 4 19.60 -31.86 -16.74
CA THR A 4 18.91 -32.03 -15.45
C THR A 4 19.49 -31.12 -14.37
N GLU A 5 20.81 -30.97 -14.32
CA GLU A 5 21.49 -30.11 -13.35
C GLU A 5 21.19 -28.64 -13.59
N VAL A 6 21.14 -28.21 -14.86
CA VAL A 6 20.72 -26.85 -15.24
C VAL A 6 19.30 -26.56 -14.75
N ALA A 7 18.36 -27.48 -15.01
CA ALA A 7 16.96 -27.31 -14.61
C ALA A 7 16.79 -27.21 -13.09
N HIS A 8 17.53 -28.00 -12.31
CA HIS A 8 17.48 -27.93 -10.84
C HIS A 8 18.03 -26.60 -10.30
N ARG A 9 19.13 -26.10 -10.87
CA ARG A 9 19.71 -24.81 -10.48
C ARG A 9 18.76 -23.66 -10.84
N LEU A 10 18.19 -23.67 -12.04
CA LEU A 10 17.22 -22.67 -12.49
C LEU A 10 15.97 -22.66 -11.59
N HIS A 11 15.42 -23.84 -11.28
CA HIS A 11 14.27 -23.95 -10.36
C HIS A 11 14.58 -23.37 -8.98
N ALA A 12 15.76 -23.67 -8.43
CA ALA A 12 16.20 -23.11 -7.15
C ALA A 12 16.35 -21.57 -7.21
N MET A 13 16.89 -21.03 -8.30
CA MET A 13 17.03 -19.57 -8.50
C MET A 13 15.67 -18.88 -8.58
N ILE A 14 14.74 -19.41 -9.39
CA ILE A 14 13.37 -18.87 -9.52
C ILE A 14 12.66 -18.92 -8.18
N ARG A 15 12.81 -20.02 -7.43
CA ARG A 15 12.23 -20.17 -6.09
C ARG A 15 12.75 -19.12 -5.11
N VAL A 16 14.05 -18.88 -5.07
CA VAL A 16 14.64 -17.85 -4.21
C VAL A 16 14.16 -16.46 -4.62
N ALA A 17 14.15 -16.16 -5.92
CA ALA A 17 13.68 -14.89 -6.45
C ALA A 17 12.20 -14.63 -6.10
N LEU A 18 11.32 -15.60 -6.36
CA LEU A 18 9.90 -15.52 -5.99
C LEU A 18 9.70 -15.32 -4.49
N SER A 19 10.42 -16.09 -3.67
CA SER A 19 10.33 -16.02 -2.21
C SER A 19 10.69 -14.64 -1.69
N LEU A 20 11.81 -14.06 -2.11
CA LEU A 20 12.22 -12.73 -1.66
C LEU A 20 11.29 -11.64 -2.22
N ALA A 21 10.85 -11.76 -3.47
CA ALA A 21 9.95 -10.80 -4.10
C ALA A 21 8.56 -10.77 -3.44
N ILE A 22 7.95 -11.93 -3.18
CA ILE A 22 6.60 -11.99 -2.57
C ILE A 22 6.63 -11.56 -1.10
N ILE A 23 7.73 -11.81 -0.38
CA ILE A 23 7.92 -11.28 0.98
C ILE A 23 7.94 -9.75 0.93
N ALA A 24 8.77 -9.15 0.08
CA ALA A 24 8.82 -7.70 -0.05
C ALA A 24 7.46 -7.10 -0.47
N PHE A 25 6.78 -7.77 -1.41
CA PHE A 25 5.45 -7.37 -1.90
C PHE A 25 4.35 -7.46 -0.82
N GLY A 26 4.43 -8.44 0.08
CA GLY A 26 3.50 -8.57 1.20
C GLY A 26 3.80 -7.61 2.35
N MET A 27 5.07 -7.26 2.59
CA MET A 27 5.45 -6.37 3.68
C MET A 27 4.82 -4.98 3.59
N VAL A 28 4.62 -4.44 2.38
CA VAL A 28 3.94 -3.14 2.17
C VAL A 28 2.42 -3.17 2.42
N LYS A 29 1.84 -4.37 2.66
CA LYS A 29 0.47 -4.55 3.12
C LYS A 29 0.40 -4.91 4.61
N VAL A 30 1.36 -5.70 5.09
CA VAL A 30 1.52 -6.01 6.53
C VAL A 30 1.73 -4.72 7.33
N ILE A 31 2.59 -3.85 6.82
CA ILE A 31 2.64 -2.46 7.27
C ILE A 31 1.85 -1.68 6.22
N PRO A 32 0.67 -1.15 6.55
CA PRO A 32 -0.34 -0.74 5.56
C PRO A 32 0.03 0.58 4.86
N THR A 33 1.11 0.57 4.09
CA THR A 33 1.63 1.70 3.31
C THR A 33 1.19 1.66 1.86
N GLN A 34 0.82 0.48 1.33
CA GLN A 34 0.37 0.35 -0.06
C GLN A 34 -0.98 1.05 -0.34
N PHE A 35 -1.92 0.98 0.61
CA PHE A 35 -3.29 1.52 0.48
C PHE A 35 -3.56 2.60 1.52
N ILE A 36 -2.67 3.59 1.60
CA ILE A 36 -2.69 4.63 2.63
C ILE A 36 -3.68 5.79 2.35
N THR A 37 -4.50 5.66 1.31
CA THR A 37 -5.36 6.73 0.75
C THR A 37 -6.16 7.52 1.79
N PHE A 38 -6.76 6.86 2.79
CA PHE A 38 -7.58 7.56 3.81
C PHE A 38 -6.79 8.24 4.93
N THR A 39 -5.46 8.15 4.95
CA THR A 39 -4.67 9.01 5.83
C THR A 39 -4.57 10.41 5.26
N LEU A 40 -4.65 10.58 3.94
CA LEU A 40 -4.57 11.86 3.24
C LEU A 40 -5.95 12.52 3.15
N PRO A 41 -6.18 13.66 3.83
CA PRO A 41 -7.47 14.36 3.82
C PRO A 41 -8.00 14.70 2.42
N GLY A 42 -7.12 15.04 1.46
CA GLY A 42 -7.51 15.44 0.11
C GLY A 42 -8.18 14.31 -0.68
N GLU A 43 -7.73 13.08 -0.48
CA GLU A 43 -8.29 11.89 -1.15
C GLU A 43 -9.75 11.62 -0.72
N MET A 44 -10.15 12.15 0.44
CA MET A 44 -11.51 12.03 0.98
C MET A 44 -12.47 13.04 0.37
N LEU A 45 -11.96 14.10 -0.29
CA LEU A 45 -12.78 15.10 -0.98
C LEU A 45 -13.18 14.65 -2.38
N VAL A 46 -12.47 13.71 -2.98
CA VAL A 46 -12.74 13.21 -4.33
C VAL A 46 -14.06 12.42 -4.35
N PRO A 47 -15.09 12.89 -5.09
CA PRO A 47 -16.37 12.19 -5.19
C PRO A 47 -16.22 10.75 -5.70
N LEU A 48 -17.12 9.86 -5.27
CA LEU A 48 -17.05 8.46 -5.67
C LEU A 48 -17.24 8.27 -7.19
N GLY A 49 -18.14 9.04 -7.80
CA GLY A 49 -18.40 9.00 -9.25
C GLY A 49 -17.25 9.52 -10.11
N GLU A 50 -16.39 10.37 -9.55
CA GLU A 50 -15.21 10.94 -10.22
C GLU A 50 -13.92 10.13 -9.96
N SER A 51 -14.01 9.11 -9.11
CA SER A 51 -12.86 8.26 -8.79
C SER A 51 -12.58 7.31 -9.95
N SER A 52 -11.33 7.25 -10.41
CA SER A 52 -10.90 6.22 -11.36
C SER A 52 -11.12 4.81 -10.77
N PRO A 53 -11.26 3.76 -11.61
CA PRO A 53 -11.40 2.39 -11.11
C PRO A 53 -10.28 1.99 -10.15
N SER A 54 -9.02 2.33 -10.46
CA SER A 54 -7.88 2.08 -9.58
C SER A 54 -7.97 2.89 -8.29
N GLY A 55 -8.35 4.17 -8.34
CA GLY A 55 -8.57 4.99 -7.15
C GLY A 55 -9.65 4.38 -6.24
N MET A 56 -10.71 3.83 -6.83
CA MET A 56 -11.77 3.14 -6.09
C MET A 56 -11.28 1.84 -5.43
N LEU A 57 -10.45 1.06 -6.11
CA LEU A 57 -9.80 -0.12 -5.51
C LEU A 57 -8.91 0.27 -4.33
N TRP A 58 -8.13 1.35 -4.45
CA TRP A 58 -7.29 1.86 -3.37
C TRP A 58 -8.12 2.29 -2.16
N LYS A 59 -9.20 3.03 -2.39
CA LYS A 59 -10.17 3.40 -1.34
C LYS A 59 -10.78 2.16 -0.69
N PHE A 60 -11.22 1.17 -1.48
CA PHE A 60 -11.79 -0.09 -0.97
C PHE A 60 -10.79 -0.81 -0.05
N MET A 61 -9.56 -1.05 -0.49
CA MET A 61 -8.53 -1.72 0.31
C MET A 61 -8.22 -0.92 1.61
N ALA A 62 -8.17 0.41 1.51
CA ALA A 62 -7.91 1.30 2.63
C ALA A 62 -9.02 1.30 3.70
N THR A 63 -10.26 0.91 3.35
CA THR A 63 -11.37 0.88 4.34
C THR A 63 -11.14 -0.10 5.49
N SER A 64 -10.35 -1.16 5.26
CA SER A 64 -10.14 -2.23 6.23
C SER A 64 -8.65 -2.57 6.35
N THR A 65 -8.00 -1.92 7.31
CA THR A 65 -6.62 -2.25 7.69
C THR A 65 -6.44 -3.73 8.01
N PRO A 66 -7.31 -4.41 8.78
CA PRO A 66 -7.16 -5.84 9.04
C PRO A 66 -7.18 -6.69 7.77
N TYR A 67 -8.08 -6.38 6.83
CA TYR A 67 -8.15 -7.09 5.55
C TYR A 67 -6.85 -6.90 4.74
N THR A 68 -6.38 -5.66 4.62
CA THR A 68 -5.11 -5.35 3.95
C THR A 68 -3.95 -6.10 4.59
N VAL A 69 -3.82 -6.07 5.93
CA VAL A 69 -2.77 -6.78 6.66
C VAL A 69 -2.85 -8.29 6.42
N ILE A 70 -4.04 -8.89 6.47
CA ILE A 70 -4.22 -10.34 6.21
C ILE A 70 -3.75 -10.71 4.80
N THR A 71 -4.10 -9.91 3.78
CA THR A 71 -3.62 -10.18 2.41
C THR A 71 -2.09 -10.13 2.32
N GLY A 72 -1.44 -9.19 3.02
CA GLY A 72 0.01 -9.12 3.13
C GLY A 72 0.62 -10.31 3.87
N VAL A 73 -0.01 -10.75 4.97
CA VAL A 73 0.43 -11.92 5.74
C VAL A 73 0.39 -13.18 4.86
N VAL A 74 -0.66 -13.38 4.06
CA VAL A 74 -0.75 -14.51 3.12
C VAL A 74 0.41 -14.51 2.12
N GLU A 75 0.76 -13.34 1.58
CA GLU A 75 1.88 -13.18 0.65
C GLU A 75 3.24 -13.48 1.32
N VAL A 76 3.47 -12.92 2.52
CA VAL A 76 4.70 -13.18 3.29
C VAL A 76 4.80 -14.65 3.67
N LEU A 77 3.73 -15.27 4.15
CA LEU A 77 3.69 -16.71 4.48
C LEU A 77 3.99 -17.58 3.26
N GLY A 78 3.41 -17.26 2.10
CA GLY A 78 3.72 -17.94 0.83
C GLY A 78 5.21 -17.90 0.52
N GLY A 79 5.84 -16.72 0.67
CA GLY A 79 7.28 -16.55 0.47
C GLY A 79 8.15 -17.27 1.49
N LEU A 80 7.77 -17.28 2.77
CA LEU A 80 8.48 -17.99 3.83
C LEU A 80 8.44 -19.51 3.63
N LEU A 81 7.30 -20.06 3.20
CA LEU A 81 7.16 -21.48 2.90
C LEU A 81 8.06 -21.93 1.73
N LEU A 82 8.44 -21.04 0.81
CA LEU A 82 9.35 -21.36 -0.29
C LEU A 82 10.81 -21.58 0.15
N ILE A 83 11.18 -21.15 1.37
CA ILE A 83 12.53 -21.30 1.93
C ILE A 83 12.85 -22.78 2.19
N PHE A 84 11.89 -23.51 2.78
CA PHE A 84 12.10 -24.90 3.16
C PHE A 84 11.70 -25.84 2.03
N ARG A 85 12.61 -26.78 1.71
CA ARG A 85 12.40 -27.76 0.62
C ARG A 85 11.11 -28.58 0.77
N ARG A 86 10.67 -28.83 2.01
CA ARG A 86 9.47 -29.62 2.32
C ARG A 86 8.16 -28.86 2.06
N THR A 87 8.18 -27.53 2.10
CA THR A 87 6.98 -26.69 1.99
C THR A 87 6.91 -25.93 0.66
N VAL A 88 7.83 -26.17 -0.28
CA VAL A 88 7.90 -25.47 -1.58
C VAL A 88 6.58 -25.53 -2.33
N LEU A 89 5.95 -26.70 -2.40
CA LEU A 89 4.67 -26.85 -3.09
C LEU A 89 3.59 -25.99 -2.45
N LEU A 90 3.43 -26.09 -1.12
CA LEU A 90 2.45 -25.30 -0.39
C LEU A 90 2.69 -23.79 -0.56
N GLY A 91 3.93 -23.34 -0.41
CA GLY A 91 4.30 -21.94 -0.63
C GLY A 91 3.99 -21.47 -2.05
N ALA A 92 4.31 -22.29 -3.07
CA ALA A 92 4.01 -21.96 -4.46
C ALA A 92 2.51 -21.88 -4.73
N LEU A 93 1.69 -22.78 -4.16
CA LEU A 93 0.23 -22.73 -4.29
C LEU A 93 -0.38 -21.50 -3.59
N VAL A 94 0.11 -21.14 -2.40
CA VAL A 94 -0.30 -19.91 -1.70
C VAL A 94 0.04 -18.68 -2.56
N CYS A 95 1.27 -18.60 -3.10
CA CYS A 95 1.67 -17.54 -4.01
C CYS A 95 0.80 -17.50 -5.26
N LEU A 96 0.46 -18.65 -5.87
CA LEU A 96 -0.42 -18.70 -7.04
C LEU A 96 -1.78 -18.08 -6.74
N VAL A 97 -2.43 -18.48 -5.63
CA VAL A 97 -3.74 -17.95 -5.26
C VAL A 97 -3.68 -16.44 -5.03
N ALA A 98 -2.69 -15.98 -4.26
CA ALA A 98 -2.52 -14.55 -3.96
C ALA A 98 -2.24 -13.73 -5.24
N LEU A 99 -1.32 -14.19 -6.09
CA LEU A 99 -0.92 -13.48 -7.31
C LEU A 99 -1.97 -13.52 -8.41
N VAL A 100 -2.77 -14.59 -8.50
CA VAL A 100 -3.96 -14.62 -9.38
C VAL A 100 -4.95 -13.55 -8.92
N GLN A 101 -5.26 -13.48 -7.63
CA GLN A 101 -6.13 -12.44 -7.09
C GLN A 101 -5.62 -11.03 -7.40
N VAL A 102 -4.36 -10.74 -7.08
CA VAL A 102 -3.73 -9.44 -7.36
C VAL A 102 -3.74 -9.12 -8.85
N SER A 103 -3.47 -10.11 -9.72
CA SER A 103 -3.45 -9.90 -11.17
C SER A 103 -4.86 -9.62 -11.71
N ILE A 104 -5.88 -10.30 -11.19
CA ILE A 104 -7.29 -10.04 -11.54
C ILE A 104 -7.68 -8.63 -11.12
N LEU A 105 -7.37 -8.22 -9.89
CA LEU A 105 -7.63 -6.86 -9.41
C LEU A 105 -6.93 -5.82 -10.30
N ASN A 106 -5.65 -6.04 -10.64
CA ASN A 106 -4.91 -5.10 -11.46
C ASN A 106 -5.50 -4.95 -12.87
N LEU A 107 -5.92 -6.05 -13.49
CA LEU A 107 -6.57 -6.04 -14.80
C LEU A 107 -7.96 -5.40 -14.75
N ALA A 108 -8.79 -5.81 -13.80
CA ALA A 108 -10.19 -5.37 -13.70
C ALA A 108 -10.32 -3.90 -13.32
N TYR A 109 -9.41 -3.37 -12.51
CA TYR A 109 -9.42 -1.98 -12.05
C TYR A 109 -8.41 -1.07 -12.77
N GLY A 110 -7.79 -1.54 -13.87
CA GLY A 110 -6.89 -0.70 -14.69
C GLY A 110 -5.68 -0.18 -13.93
N VAL A 111 -5.11 -1.00 -13.04
CA VAL A 111 -3.96 -0.63 -12.22
C VAL A 111 -2.69 -0.64 -13.07
N PRO A 112 -1.89 0.46 -13.13
CA PRO A 112 -0.80 0.60 -14.11
C PRO A 112 0.48 -0.23 -13.81
N VAL A 113 0.38 -1.28 -12.98
CA VAL A 113 1.52 -2.11 -12.55
C VAL A 113 1.25 -3.62 -12.74
N LEU A 114 1.01 -4.04 -13.99
CA LEU A 114 0.65 -5.43 -14.31
C LEU A 114 1.86 -6.38 -14.39
N VAL A 115 3.03 -5.90 -14.83
CA VAL A 115 4.18 -6.75 -15.17
C VAL A 115 4.70 -7.51 -13.95
N THR A 116 4.90 -6.83 -12.82
CA THR A 116 5.47 -7.42 -11.60
C THR A 116 4.65 -8.59 -11.06
N PRO A 117 3.34 -8.46 -10.75
CA PRO A 117 2.55 -9.60 -10.26
C PRO A 117 2.42 -10.72 -11.30
N LEU A 118 2.37 -10.43 -12.60
CA LEU A 118 2.34 -11.45 -13.65
C LEU A 118 3.66 -12.24 -13.76
N LEU A 119 4.81 -11.56 -13.63
CA LEU A 119 6.11 -12.25 -13.58
C LEU A 119 6.21 -13.14 -12.35
N MET A 120 5.78 -12.66 -11.19
CA MET A 120 5.73 -13.46 -9.97
C MET A 120 4.77 -14.64 -10.11
N LEU A 121 3.63 -14.45 -10.79
CA LEU A 121 2.68 -15.51 -11.09
C LEU A 121 3.32 -16.59 -11.98
N ALA A 122 4.03 -16.18 -13.03
CA ALA A 122 4.79 -17.08 -13.89
C ALA A 122 5.88 -17.83 -13.12
N MET A 123 6.58 -17.17 -12.20
CA MET A 123 7.55 -17.82 -11.31
C MET A 123 6.87 -18.84 -10.38
N ALA A 124 5.71 -18.54 -9.82
CA ALA A 124 4.96 -19.47 -8.96
C ALA A 124 4.46 -20.70 -9.75
N LEU A 125 4.04 -20.51 -11.00
CA LEU A 125 3.73 -21.60 -11.93
C LEU A 125 4.97 -22.45 -12.21
N ALA A 126 6.10 -21.82 -12.57
CA ALA A 126 7.35 -22.54 -12.84
C ALA A 126 7.86 -23.31 -11.60
N VAL A 127 7.72 -22.73 -10.41
CA VAL A 127 8.10 -23.40 -9.16
C VAL A 127 7.19 -24.59 -8.90
N SER A 128 5.86 -24.47 -9.05
CA SER A 128 4.91 -25.56 -8.78
C SER A 128 4.86 -26.64 -9.86
N MET A 129 5.34 -26.35 -11.08
CA MET A 129 5.28 -27.23 -12.26
C MET A 129 5.71 -28.69 -12.03
N PRO A 130 6.79 -29.01 -11.28
CA PRO A 130 7.20 -30.40 -11.04
C PRO A 130 6.17 -31.26 -10.31
N TRP A 131 5.21 -30.65 -9.62
CA TRP A 131 4.20 -31.34 -8.80
C TRP A 131 2.83 -31.46 -9.48
N TRP A 132 2.60 -30.78 -10.61
CA TRP A 132 1.29 -30.75 -11.27
C TRP A 132 0.72 -32.13 -11.64
N PRO A 133 1.51 -33.09 -12.20
CA PRO A 133 1.00 -34.44 -12.50
C PRO A 133 0.48 -35.16 -11.26
N ARG A 134 1.21 -35.06 -10.13
CA ARG A 134 0.83 -35.67 -8.86
C ARG A 134 -0.41 -35.01 -8.26
N LEU A 135 -0.51 -33.68 -8.39
CA LEU A 135 -1.71 -32.96 -7.98
C LEU A 135 -2.94 -33.40 -8.78
N ILE A 136 -2.82 -33.59 -10.10
CA ILE A 136 -3.92 -34.13 -10.91
C ILE A 136 -4.31 -35.53 -10.47
N ASP A 137 -3.31 -36.39 -10.30
CA ASP A 137 -3.54 -37.79 -9.94
C ASP A 137 -4.30 -37.90 -8.60
N VAL A 138 -3.91 -37.10 -7.60
CA VAL A 138 -4.58 -37.09 -6.29
C VAL A 138 -5.95 -36.41 -6.34
N LEU A 139 -6.03 -35.18 -6.87
CA LEU A 139 -7.23 -34.35 -6.73
C LEU A 139 -8.36 -34.73 -7.70
N PHE A 140 -8.02 -35.16 -8.92
CA PHE A 140 -9.00 -35.41 -9.97
C PHE A 140 -9.13 -36.88 -10.37
N ARG A 141 -8.05 -37.66 -10.24
CA ARG A 141 -8.06 -39.09 -10.62
C ARG A 141 -8.18 -40.03 -9.42
N ASN A 142 -8.23 -39.48 -8.20
CA ASN A 142 -8.33 -40.23 -6.94
C ASN A 142 -7.28 -41.37 -6.85
N ARG A 143 -6.05 -41.07 -7.28
CA ARG A 143 -4.90 -42.00 -7.23
C ARG A 143 -3.99 -41.66 -6.06
N ASP A 144 -3.38 -42.69 -5.48
CA ASP A 144 -2.39 -42.53 -4.43
C ASP A 144 -1.15 -41.77 -4.90
N SER A 145 -0.56 -40.95 -4.02
CA SER A 145 0.70 -40.25 -4.28
C SER A 145 1.80 -40.83 -3.42
N ALA A 146 2.83 -41.37 -4.07
CA ALA A 146 4.00 -41.88 -3.38
C ALA A 146 4.78 -40.73 -2.70
N ALA A 147 5.23 -41.00 -1.47
CA ALA A 147 6.11 -40.10 -0.73
C ALA A 147 7.34 -39.74 -1.58
N LEU A 148 7.78 -38.48 -1.49
CA LEU A 148 9.03 -38.09 -2.15
C LEU A 148 10.20 -38.82 -1.47
N PRO A 149 11.15 -39.37 -2.25
CA PRO A 149 12.32 -40.04 -1.68
C PRO A 149 13.09 -39.06 -0.79
N GLU A 150 13.66 -39.58 0.30
CA GLU A 150 14.46 -38.76 1.18
C GLU A 150 15.64 -38.12 0.42
N PRO A 151 15.96 -36.85 0.67
CA PRO A 151 17.13 -36.24 0.07
C PRO A 151 18.38 -37.01 0.48
N SER A 152 19.24 -37.35 -0.49
CA SER A 152 20.50 -38.06 -0.22
C SER A 152 21.32 -37.36 0.87
N SER A 153 21.97 -38.11 1.77
CA SER A 153 22.84 -37.57 2.82
C SER A 153 24.00 -36.74 2.25
N HIS A 154 24.44 -37.10 1.04
CA HIS A 154 25.43 -36.37 0.26
C HIS A 154 24.99 -34.92 0.01
N GLY A 155 25.87 -33.95 0.29
CA GLY A 155 25.57 -32.53 0.12
C GLY A 155 24.61 -31.92 1.14
N ARG A 156 24.30 -32.62 2.26
CA ARG A 156 23.46 -32.10 3.35
C ARG A 156 23.93 -30.74 3.86
N ARG A 157 25.24 -30.56 4.06
CA ARG A 157 25.83 -29.29 4.51
C ARG A 157 25.54 -28.15 3.52
N ILE A 158 25.72 -28.38 2.22
CA ILE A 158 25.45 -27.39 1.17
C ILE A 158 23.97 -26.98 1.19
N ARG A 159 23.05 -27.94 1.31
CA ARG A 159 21.61 -27.64 1.40
C ARG A 159 21.25 -26.86 2.66
N MET A 160 21.82 -27.24 3.81
CA MET A 160 21.60 -26.53 5.07
C MET A 160 22.12 -25.09 4.99
N VAL A 161 23.34 -24.89 4.48
CA VAL A 161 23.92 -23.56 4.26
C VAL A 161 23.06 -22.76 3.28
N GLY A 162 22.63 -23.35 2.16
CA GLY A 162 21.74 -22.68 1.20
C GLY A 162 20.40 -22.26 1.81
N THR A 163 19.78 -23.11 2.61
CA THR A 163 18.56 -22.76 3.35
C THR A 163 18.82 -21.67 4.39
N ALA A 164 19.93 -21.72 5.12
CA ALA A 164 20.31 -20.69 6.08
C ALA A 164 20.54 -19.35 5.39
N VAL A 165 21.27 -19.32 4.26
CA VAL A 165 21.49 -18.11 3.46
C VAL A 165 20.16 -17.54 2.93
N HIS A 166 19.27 -18.39 2.42
CA HIS A 166 17.94 -17.96 1.96
C HIS A 166 17.09 -17.42 3.12
N ALA A 167 17.09 -18.09 4.27
CA ALA A 167 16.38 -17.62 5.46
C ALA A 167 16.93 -16.28 5.97
N THR A 168 18.26 -16.13 6.04
CA THR A 168 18.91 -14.86 6.40
C THR A 168 18.53 -13.76 5.42
N ALA A 169 18.57 -14.02 4.11
CA ALA A 169 18.15 -13.05 3.10
C ALA A 169 16.68 -12.64 3.28
N ALA A 170 15.78 -13.59 3.57
CA ALA A 170 14.37 -13.31 3.84
C ALA A 170 14.21 -12.44 5.10
N VAL A 171 14.93 -12.73 6.19
CA VAL A 171 14.91 -11.92 7.42
C VAL A 171 15.42 -10.51 7.16
N LEU A 172 16.49 -10.35 6.39
CA LEU A 172 17.02 -9.03 6.04
C LEU A 172 16.02 -8.23 5.19
N VAL A 173 15.34 -8.86 4.23
CA VAL A 173 14.28 -8.21 3.44
C VAL A 173 13.11 -7.80 4.35
N ILE A 174 12.67 -8.67 5.27
CA ILE A 174 11.59 -8.35 6.22
C ILE A 174 12.00 -7.19 7.11
N ALA A 175 13.20 -7.21 7.68
CA ALA A 175 13.67 -6.15 8.57
C ALA A 175 13.80 -4.81 7.82
N PHE A 176 14.37 -4.83 6.60
CA PHE A 176 14.53 -3.64 5.78
C PHE A 176 13.18 -3.06 5.33
N MET A 177 12.28 -3.89 4.79
CA MET A 177 10.94 -3.45 4.39
C MET A 177 10.11 -3.04 5.61
N GLY A 178 10.33 -3.71 6.74
CA GLY A 178 9.73 -3.40 8.03
C GLY A 178 10.07 -1.99 8.50
N GLY A 179 11.37 -1.70 8.64
CA GLY A 179 11.85 -0.39 9.06
C GLY A 179 11.44 0.74 8.11
N ASN A 180 11.55 0.52 6.79
CA ASN A 180 11.10 1.50 5.81
C ASN A 180 9.58 1.70 5.86
N GLY A 181 8.81 0.61 5.96
CA GLY A 181 7.35 0.68 6.04
C GLY A 181 6.88 1.44 7.27
N ILE A 182 7.50 1.20 8.43
CA ILE A 182 7.18 1.92 9.67
C ILE A 182 7.46 3.42 9.50
N ARG A 183 8.64 3.78 8.99
CA ARG A 183 8.99 5.19 8.71
C ARG A 183 7.99 5.83 7.75
N THR A 184 7.70 5.18 6.62
CA THR A 184 6.72 5.68 5.65
C THR A 184 5.34 5.82 6.26
N TYR A 185 4.90 4.86 7.07
CA TYR A 185 3.62 4.95 7.77
C TYR A 185 3.58 6.20 8.66
N TYR A 186 4.60 6.43 9.48
CA TYR A 186 4.73 7.66 10.28
C TYR A 186 4.72 8.91 9.40
N ASP A 187 5.48 8.94 8.31
CA ASP A 187 5.54 10.09 7.40
C ASP A 187 4.14 10.47 6.85
N TYR A 188 3.25 9.48 6.68
CA TYR A 188 1.89 9.69 6.20
C TYR A 188 0.84 9.88 7.30
N THR A 189 1.09 9.51 8.55
CA THR A 189 0.11 9.61 9.65
C THR A 189 0.39 10.73 10.63
N GLU A 190 1.65 11.12 10.78
CA GLU A 190 2.06 12.18 11.70
C GLU A 190 1.56 13.54 11.22
N ARG A 191 0.84 14.24 12.10
CA ARG A 191 0.32 15.58 11.83
C ARG A 191 1.29 16.61 12.39
N LEU A 192 1.75 17.52 11.55
CA LEU A 192 2.70 18.56 11.95
C LEU A 192 1.99 19.81 12.49
N SER A 193 0.71 19.98 12.20
CA SER A 193 -0.11 21.06 12.77
C SER A 193 -1.54 20.61 13.06
N ALA A 194 -2.22 21.37 13.93
CA ALA A 194 -3.65 21.19 14.24
C ALA A 194 -4.58 21.47 13.04
N LEU A 195 -4.05 22.10 11.98
CA LEU A 195 -4.77 22.38 10.75
C LEU A 195 -4.99 21.13 9.90
N ASP A 196 -4.17 20.07 10.07
CA ASP A 196 -4.28 18.84 9.28
C ASP A 196 -5.68 18.20 9.45
N GLY A 197 -6.36 18.00 8.32
CA GLY A 197 -7.71 17.45 8.29
C GLY A 197 -8.59 18.06 7.21
N VAL A 198 -9.88 17.73 7.29
CA VAL A 198 -10.91 18.23 6.37
C VAL A 198 -11.74 19.30 7.06
N TRP A 199 -11.99 20.39 6.35
CA TRP A 199 -12.70 21.58 6.80
C TRP A 199 -13.84 21.89 5.83
N ALA A 200 -15.03 22.16 6.36
CA ALA A 200 -16.17 22.64 5.60
C ALA A 200 -16.29 24.16 5.77
N VAL A 201 -16.56 24.86 4.69
CA VAL A 201 -16.71 26.33 4.70
C VAL A 201 -18.13 26.71 5.08
N ASP A 202 -18.29 27.39 6.21
CA ASP A 202 -19.58 27.88 6.70
C ASP A 202 -19.92 29.23 6.04
N GLU A 203 -18.99 30.17 6.18
CA GLU A 203 -19.09 31.52 5.65
C GLU A 203 -17.94 31.79 4.68
N PHE A 204 -18.25 32.42 3.55
CA PHE A 204 -17.28 32.78 2.54
C PHE A 204 -17.57 34.20 2.04
N HIS A 205 -16.61 35.09 2.24
CA HIS A 205 -16.60 36.46 1.73
C HIS A 205 -15.36 36.63 0.85
N GLY A 206 -15.54 36.58 -0.47
CA GLY A 206 -14.46 36.78 -1.43
C GLY A 206 -14.98 36.96 -2.84
N THR A 207 -14.09 37.38 -3.76
CA THR A 207 -14.44 37.52 -5.17
C THR A 207 -13.97 36.30 -5.95
N GLY A 208 -14.91 35.52 -6.50
CA GLY A 208 -14.62 34.30 -7.27
C GLY A 208 -15.57 33.14 -6.92
N PRO A 209 -15.29 31.92 -7.42
CA PRO A 209 -16.03 30.72 -7.04
C PRO A 209 -16.01 30.49 -5.53
N ARG A 210 -17.15 30.11 -4.96
CA ARG A 210 -17.27 29.92 -3.50
C ARG A 210 -16.48 28.70 -3.08
N TRP A 211 -15.70 28.83 -2.00
CA TRP A 211 -15.04 27.70 -1.37
C TRP A 211 -16.07 26.85 -0.62
N VAL A 212 -15.97 25.53 -0.75
CA VAL A 212 -16.92 24.57 -0.15
C VAL A 212 -16.23 23.67 0.88
N ARG A 213 -15.09 23.09 0.50
CA ARG A 213 -14.28 22.25 1.41
C ARG A 213 -12.80 22.50 1.20
N LEU A 214 -12.05 22.43 2.29
CA LEU A 214 -10.60 22.43 2.29
C LEU A 214 -10.13 21.12 2.93
N ALA A 215 -9.13 20.50 2.33
CA ALA A 215 -8.33 19.47 2.96
C ALA A 215 -6.92 20.00 3.10
N ILE A 216 -6.48 20.12 4.35
CA ILE A 216 -5.13 20.56 4.70
C ILE A 216 -4.35 19.30 5.04
N GLU A 217 -3.29 19.05 4.29
CA GLU A 217 -2.36 17.95 4.50
C GLU A 217 -1.03 18.55 4.94
N ASP A 218 -0.74 18.49 6.23
CA ASP A 218 0.46 19.05 6.82
C ASP A 218 1.23 17.95 7.56
N ARG A 219 1.84 17.06 6.77
CA ARG A 219 2.53 15.84 7.20
C ARG A 219 3.91 15.75 6.57
N PRO A 220 4.84 14.92 7.10
CA PRO A 220 6.15 14.74 6.47
C PRO A 220 6.06 14.27 5.01
N ALA A 221 5.13 13.36 4.69
CA ALA A 221 4.94 12.84 3.33
C ALA A 221 4.03 13.69 2.44
N ALA A 222 3.29 14.65 2.99
CA ALA A 222 2.30 15.42 2.25
C ALA A 222 2.17 16.84 2.79
N LYS A 223 2.43 17.81 1.92
CA LYS A 223 2.37 19.25 2.19
C LYS A 223 1.47 19.90 1.14
N ARG A 224 0.16 19.67 1.24
CA ARG A 224 -0.82 20.06 0.23
C ARG A 224 -2.05 20.72 0.82
N LEU A 225 -2.59 21.70 0.10
CA LEU A 225 -3.94 22.22 0.30
C LEU A 225 -4.80 21.80 -0.88
N VAL A 226 -5.84 21.02 -0.62
CA VAL A 226 -6.86 20.69 -1.62
C VAL A 226 -8.09 21.55 -1.35
N LEU A 227 -8.44 22.39 -2.32
CA LEU A 227 -9.56 23.32 -2.27
C LEU A 227 -10.65 22.85 -3.24
N ALA A 228 -11.83 22.52 -2.71
CA ALA A 228 -13.02 22.23 -3.51
C ALA A 228 -13.94 23.45 -3.56
N ARG A 229 -14.40 23.78 -4.77
CA ARG A 229 -15.27 24.92 -5.08
C ARG A 229 -16.70 24.48 -5.40
N ASP A 230 -17.63 25.42 -5.38
CA ASP A 230 -19.05 25.21 -5.75
C ASP A 230 -19.25 24.89 -7.24
N THR A 231 -18.27 25.21 -8.08
CA THR A 231 -18.22 24.86 -9.51
C THR A 231 -17.88 23.39 -9.80
N ALA A 232 -17.75 22.55 -8.76
CA ALA A 232 -17.21 21.19 -8.81
C ALA A 232 -15.72 21.09 -9.19
N GLU A 233 -15.05 22.23 -9.39
CA GLU A 233 -13.60 22.27 -9.57
C GLU A 233 -12.87 22.04 -8.25
N SER A 234 -11.73 21.35 -8.32
CA SER A 234 -10.79 21.23 -7.21
C SER A 234 -9.40 21.71 -7.61
N ALA A 235 -8.76 22.50 -6.75
CA ALA A 235 -7.36 22.89 -6.89
C ALA A 235 -6.52 22.16 -5.84
N THR A 236 -5.35 21.65 -6.23
CA THR A 236 -4.34 21.13 -5.30
C THR A 236 -3.12 22.03 -5.35
N LEU A 237 -2.72 22.55 -4.20
CA LEU A 237 -1.65 23.52 -4.06
C LEU A 237 -0.59 23.00 -3.10
N GLU A 238 0.67 23.34 -3.34
CA GLU A 238 1.73 23.12 -2.35
C GLU A 238 1.47 23.99 -1.12
N LEU A 239 1.69 23.42 0.06
CA LEU A 239 1.35 24.03 1.33
C LEU A 239 2.60 24.19 2.21
N THR A 240 2.79 25.38 2.77
CA THR A 240 3.69 25.59 3.92
C THR A 240 2.90 26.25 5.04
N VAL A 241 2.91 25.61 6.22
CA VAL A 241 2.26 26.14 7.42
C VAL A 241 3.32 26.73 8.34
N ASP A 242 3.14 27.99 8.71
CA ASP A 242 3.88 28.64 9.78
C ASP A 242 2.96 28.79 11.00
N THR A 243 3.23 28.01 12.04
CA THR A 243 2.46 28.01 13.28
C THR A 243 2.79 29.19 14.20
N THR A 244 3.94 29.82 14.01
CA THR A 244 4.39 30.95 14.84
C THR A 244 3.77 32.25 14.33
N GLU A 245 3.80 32.46 13.01
CA GLU A 245 3.23 33.65 12.37
C GLU A 245 1.72 33.52 12.07
N GLN A 246 1.16 32.32 12.27
CA GLN A 246 -0.21 31.96 11.88
C GLN A 246 -0.49 32.23 10.40
N VAL A 247 0.45 31.78 9.57
CA VAL A 247 0.43 31.99 8.12
C VAL A 247 0.39 30.64 7.41
N LEU A 248 -0.42 30.58 6.36
CA LEU A 248 -0.55 29.47 5.43
C LEU A 248 -0.14 29.96 4.04
N ARG A 249 0.92 29.36 3.48
CA ARG A 249 1.37 29.64 2.11
C ARG A 249 0.85 28.50 1.22
N ALA A 250 -0.05 28.82 0.31
CA ALA A 250 -0.63 27.88 -0.66
C ALA A 250 -0.21 28.29 -2.07
N GLY A 251 0.70 27.56 -2.70
CA GLY A 251 1.33 27.98 -3.95
C GLY A 251 1.96 29.37 -3.81
N ASN A 252 1.50 30.34 -4.62
CA ASN A 252 1.98 31.72 -4.59
C ASN A 252 1.22 32.63 -3.61
N TRP A 253 0.20 32.10 -2.92
CA TRP A 253 -0.69 32.89 -2.08
C TRP A 253 -0.34 32.75 -0.61
N THR A 254 -0.44 33.88 0.11
CA THR A 254 -0.20 33.95 1.55
C THR A 254 -1.50 34.29 2.26
N LEU A 255 -1.96 33.37 3.08
CA LEU A 255 -3.18 33.48 3.86
C LEU A 255 -2.81 33.52 5.34
N ARG A 256 -3.53 34.30 6.14
CA ARG A 256 -3.48 34.24 7.59
C ARG A 256 -4.59 33.33 8.08
N TYR A 257 -4.34 32.65 9.19
CA TYR A 257 -5.38 31.87 9.84
C TYR A 257 -5.48 32.20 11.32
N ALA A 258 -6.64 31.94 11.90
CA ALA A 258 -6.87 32.02 13.33
C ALA A 258 -7.74 30.84 13.77
N HIS A 259 -7.59 30.42 15.02
CA HIS A 259 -8.46 29.44 15.66
C HIS A 259 -9.40 30.14 16.66
N PRO A 260 -10.61 30.56 16.23
CA PRO A 260 -11.63 31.02 17.16
C PRO A 260 -12.03 29.96 18.21
N SER A 261 -11.89 28.67 17.86
CA SER A 261 -12.02 27.52 18.77
C SER A 261 -11.28 26.30 18.19
N ASP A 262 -11.20 25.20 18.94
CA ASP A 262 -10.53 23.96 18.52
C ASP A 262 -11.11 23.34 17.23
N THR A 263 -12.38 23.62 16.93
CA THR A 263 -13.08 23.08 15.75
C THR A 263 -13.38 24.12 14.68
N VAL A 264 -13.02 25.39 14.91
CA VAL A 264 -13.29 26.49 13.98
C VAL A 264 -11.97 27.09 13.51
N LEU A 265 -11.88 27.31 12.21
CA LEU A 265 -10.76 27.94 11.54
C LEU A 265 -11.28 29.15 10.78
N ARG A 266 -10.63 30.30 10.95
CA ARG A 266 -10.87 31.47 10.09
C ARG A 266 -9.66 31.69 9.22
N ILE A 267 -9.86 31.84 7.92
CA ILE A 267 -8.80 32.11 6.94
C ILE A 267 -9.07 33.48 6.32
N THR A 268 -8.07 34.36 6.34
CA THR A 268 -8.13 35.68 5.72
C THR A 268 -6.90 35.96 4.87
N GLY A 269 -7.05 36.75 3.81
CA GLY A 269 -5.91 37.18 3.01
C GLY A 269 -6.28 37.43 1.56
N GLU A 270 -5.32 37.19 0.67
CA GLU A 270 -5.52 37.30 -0.77
C GLU A 270 -5.29 35.94 -1.43
N PHE A 271 -6.24 35.53 -2.27
CA PHE A 271 -6.18 34.30 -3.03
C PHE A 271 -6.58 34.59 -4.47
N ASP A 272 -5.75 34.22 -5.44
CA ASP A 272 -5.99 34.44 -6.87
C ASP A 272 -6.25 35.92 -7.25
N GLY A 273 -5.53 36.85 -6.60
CA GLY A 273 -5.67 38.29 -6.85
C GLY A 273 -6.87 38.96 -6.15
N ALA A 274 -7.57 38.22 -5.27
CA ALA A 274 -8.82 38.62 -4.66
C ALA A 274 -8.78 38.48 -3.12
N PRO A 275 -9.38 39.42 -2.37
CA PRO A 275 -9.51 39.25 -0.92
C PRO A 275 -10.43 38.07 -0.60
N VAL A 276 -10.06 37.29 0.40
CA VAL A 276 -10.84 36.18 0.94
C VAL A 276 -10.92 36.27 2.46
N ASP A 277 -12.11 36.05 3.01
CA ASP A 277 -12.39 35.84 4.43
C ASP A 277 -13.38 34.69 4.56
N ALA A 278 -12.93 33.58 5.12
CA ALA A 278 -13.72 32.36 5.24
C ALA A 278 -13.67 31.84 6.67
N THR A 279 -14.84 31.44 7.18
CA THR A 279 -14.97 30.71 8.44
C THR A 279 -15.31 29.26 8.11
N LEU A 280 -14.57 28.33 8.72
CA LEU A 280 -14.66 26.91 8.46
C LEU A 280 -14.80 26.13 9.77
N HIS A 281 -15.52 25.01 9.72
CA HIS A 281 -15.52 24.04 10.81
C HIS A 281 -14.84 22.73 10.39
N ARG A 282 -14.22 22.07 11.37
CA ARG A 282 -13.56 20.78 11.18
C ARG A 282 -14.60 19.69 10.97
N ILE A 283 -14.48 18.91 9.91
CA ILE A 283 -15.30 17.71 9.71
C ILE A 283 -14.70 16.59 10.55
N PRO A 284 -15.42 16.06 11.58
CA PRO A 284 -14.91 14.96 12.37
C PRO A 284 -14.90 13.68 11.52
N LEU A 285 -13.70 13.16 11.24
CA LEU A 285 -13.56 11.92 10.49
C LEU A 285 -13.48 10.74 11.46
N ARG A 286 -14.24 9.66 11.19
CA ARG A 286 -14.23 8.43 12.02
C ARG A 286 -12.83 7.82 12.19
N THR A 287 -11.93 8.06 11.24
CA THR A 287 -10.54 7.61 11.28
C THR A 287 -9.71 8.31 12.36
N GLU A 288 -10.17 9.45 12.86
CA GLU A 288 -9.49 10.25 13.89
C GLU A 288 -9.99 9.93 15.29
N SER A 289 -11.19 9.34 15.39
CA SER A 289 -11.83 8.97 16.67
C SER A 289 -11.68 7.49 17.02
N ARG A 290 -11.07 6.68 16.14
CA ARG A 290 -10.74 5.28 16.45
C ARG A 290 -9.34 5.17 17.03
N GLU A 291 -9.26 5.05 18.35
CA GLU A 291 -8.26 4.15 18.94
C GLU A 291 -8.52 2.76 18.35
N PHE A 292 -7.65 2.29 17.47
CA PHE A 292 -7.69 0.92 16.98
C PHE A 292 -7.52 -0.02 18.19
N ARG A 293 -8.62 -0.65 18.63
CA ARG A 293 -8.60 -1.88 19.45
C ARG A 293 -8.59 -3.09 18.55
#